data_AF-A0A2T3M7M3-F1
#
_entry.id   AF-A0A2T3M7M3-F1
#
_cell.length_a   1.000
_cell.length_b   1.000
_cell.length_c   1.000
_cell.angle_alpha   90.00
_cell.angle_beta   90.00
_cell.angle_gamma   90.00
#
_symmetry.space_group_name_H-M   'P 1'
#
loop_
_entity.id
_entity.type
_entity.pdbx_description
1 polymer ?
#
loop_
_entity_poly.entity_id
_entity_poly.type
_entity_poly.pdbx_seq_one_letter_code
_entity_poly.pdbx_strand_id
1 'polypeptide(L)' 'MKVKDLLDKLSSLNPDDELYCFADEGDKFDDAKRAYEILDIQIRKGHRERMHTKNIDATFTEYSDGVDTPLLLITSDF' A
#
# COMPACT_ATOMS: atom_id res chain seq x y z
N MET A 1 -2.95 13.40 -2.73
CA MET A 1 -3.90 13.16 -3.87
C MET A 1 -5.26 13.82 -3.63
N LYS A 2 -6.00 14.27 -4.69
CA LYS A 2 -7.38 14.75 -4.55
C LYS A 2 -8.38 13.59 -4.33
N VAL A 3 -9.42 13.83 -3.53
CA VAL A 3 -10.46 12.82 -3.21
C VAL A 3 -11.13 12.22 -4.46
N LYS A 4 -11.39 13.04 -5.49
CA LYS A 4 -12.00 12.55 -6.73
C LYS A 4 -11.12 11.51 -7.43
N ASP A 5 -9.83 11.82 -7.58
CA ASP A 5 -8.87 10.94 -8.25
C ASP A 5 -8.69 9.63 -7.47
N LEU A 6 -8.75 9.70 -6.13
CA LEU A 6 -8.73 8.53 -5.25
C LEU A 6 -9.95 7.62 -5.48
N LEU A 7 -11.15 8.22 -5.51
CA LEU A 7 -12.39 7.47 -5.74
C LEU A 7 -12.40 6.81 -7.12
N ASP A 8 -11.95 7.53 -8.15
CA ASP A 8 -11.87 6.99 -9.52
C ASP A 8 -10.93 5.76 -9.54
N LYS A 9 -9.78 5.81 -8.84
CA LYS A 9 -8.86 4.67 -8.74
C LYS A 9 -9.44 3.51 -7.94
N LEU A 10 -10.04 3.77 -6.78
CA LEU A 10 -10.68 2.73 -5.96
C LEU A 10 -11.83 2.04 -6.69
N SER A 11 -12.58 2.78 -7.52
CA SER A 11 -13.69 2.22 -8.31
C SER A 11 -13.26 1.21 -9.37
N SER A 12 -11.99 1.25 -9.76
CA SER A 12 -11.41 0.30 -10.73
C SER A 12 -10.91 -0.99 -10.09
N LEU A 13 -10.84 -1.05 -8.76
CA LEU A 13 -10.42 -2.24 -8.02
C LEU A 13 -11.61 -3.16 -7.73
N ASN A 14 -11.33 -4.45 -7.56
CA ASN A 14 -12.31 -5.40 -7.06
C ASN A 14 -12.64 -5.05 -5.59
N PRO A 15 -13.92 -4.83 -5.22
CA PRO A 15 -14.30 -4.47 -3.85
C PRO A 15 -13.96 -5.54 -2.80
N ASP A 16 -13.72 -6.79 -3.22
CA ASP A 16 -13.34 -7.89 -2.34
C ASP A 16 -11.82 -7.99 -2.10
N ASP A 17 -11.02 -7.20 -2.82
CA ASP A 17 -9.55 -7.23 -2.68
C ASP A 17 -9.09 -6.42 -1.46
N GLU A 18 -8.14 -6.97 -0.71
CA GLU A 18 -7.48 -6.24 0.38
C GLU A 18 -6.53 -5.18 -0.19
N LEU A 19 -6.71 -3.91 0.20
CA LEU A 19 -5.80 -2.82 -0.14
C LEU A 19 -4.67 -2.73 0.89
N TYR A 20 -3.43 -2.78 0.42
CA TYR A 20 -2.26 -2.75 1.30
C TYR A 20 -1.54 -1.40 1.26
N CYS A 21 -1.31 -0.81 2.43
CA CYS A 21 -0.63 0.49 2.54
C CYS A 21 0.89 0.34 2.60
N PHE A 22 1.60 1.10 1.76
CA PHE A 22 3.05 1.15 1.71
C PHE A 22 3.52 2.60 1.82
N ALA A 23 4.41 2.88 2.79
CA ALA A 23 5.14 4.12 2.82
C ALA A 23 6.19 4.11 1.71
N ASP A 24 6.23 5.17 0.90
CA ASP A 24 7.38 5.42 0.03
C ASP A 24 8.62 5.48 0.93
N GLU A 25 9.71 4.83 0.51
CA GLU A 25 10.95 4.58 1.29
C GLU A 25 10.97 3.35 2.22
N GLY A 26 9.89 2.57 2.35
CA GLY A 26 9.90 1.38 3.22
C GLY A 26 10.00 1.72 4.71
N ASP A 27 9.76 2.99 5.04
CA ASP A 27 9.75 3.51 6.38
C ASP A 27 8.56 2.98 7.17
N LYS A 28 8.76 2.81 8.48
CA LYS A 28 7.76 2.25 9.38
C LYS A 28 6.47 3.07 9.34
N PHE A 29 5.34 2.38 9.28
CA PHE A 29 4.06 2.96 9.67
C PHE A 29 4.08 3.16 11.19
N ASP A 30 4.59 4.31 11.65
CA ASP A 30 4.62 4.61 13.08
C ASP A 30 3.24 5.12 13.53
N ASP A 31 2.68 4.39 14.49
CA ASP A 31 1.29 4.42 14.93
C ASP A 31 0.75 5.83 15.22
N ALA A 32 -0.45 6.09 14.69
CA ALA A 32 -1.46 7.06 15.14
C ALA A 32 -1.09 8.55 15.29
N LYS A 33 0.17 8.97 15.14
CA LYS A 33 0.63 10.35 15.40
C LYS A 33 1.14 11.11 14.19
N ARG A 34 1.16 10.48 13.01
CA ARG A 34 1.57 11.11 11.75
C ARG A 34 0.39 11.20 10.82
N ALA A 35 0.22 12.37 10.22
CA ALA A 35 -0.59 12.50 9.04
C ALA A 35 0.19 11.92 7.87
N TYR A 36 -0.52 11.31 6.93
CA TYR A 36 0.05 10.76 5.72
C TYR A 36 -0.70 11.33 4.52
N GLU A 37 0.02 11.70 3.48
CA GLU A 37 -0.56 11.98 2.18
C GLU A 37 -0.63 10.70 1.35
N ILE A 38 -1.79 10.44 0.75
CA ILE A 38 -1.92 9.40 -0.28
C ILE A 38 -1.28 9.92 -1.57
N LEU A 39 -0.27 9.21 -2.03
CA LEU A 39 0.44 9.48 -3.28
C LEU A 39 -0.25 8.79 -4.46
N ASP A 40 -0.50 7.48 -4.33
CA ASP A 40 -0.98 6.68 -5.46
C ASP A 40 -1.71 5.39 -5.05
N ILE A 41 -2.45 4.81 -5.99
CA ILE A 41 -2.93 3.42 -5.94
C ILE A 41 -2.42 2.71 -7.19
N GLN A 42 -1.74 1.59 -7.00
CA GLN A 42 -1.14 0.79 -8.08
C GLN A 42 -1.44 -0.68 -7.90
N ILE A 43 -1.69 -1.39 -9.00
CA ILE A 43 -1.73 -2.85 -8.99
C ILE A 43 -0.32 -3.34 -9.31
N ARG A 44 0.28 -4.08 -8.38
CA ARG A 44 1.61 -4.70 -8.58
C ARG A 44 1.52 -6.20 -8.40
N LYS A 45 2.36 -6.93 -9.12
CA LYS A 45 2.40 -8.39 -9.07
C LYS A 45 3.47 -8.84 -8.08
N GLY A 46 3.06 -9.57 -7.05
CA GLY A 46 3.99 -10.00 -6.02
C GLY A 46 3.41 -11.01 -5.04
N HIS A 47 4.22 -11.37 -4.05
CA HIS A 47 3.81 -12.25 -2.96
C HIS A 47 3.79 -11.45 -1.67
N ARG A 48 2.75 -11.71 -0.87
CA ARG A 48 2.73 -11.25 0.52
C ARG A 48 3.62 -12.16 1.35
N GLU A 49 4.73 -11.63 1.80
CA GLU A 49 5.58 -12.32 2.77
C GLU A 49 5.19 -11.85 4.17
N ARG A 50 4.70 -12.78 5.00
CA ARG A 50 4.51 -12.51 6.43
C ARG A 50 5.88 -12.57 7.10
N MET A 51 6.58 -11.44 7.12
CA MET A 51 7.69 -11.27 8.04
C MET A 51 7.11 -10.90 9.40
N HIS A 52 7.14 -11.81 10.37
CA HIS A 52 6.98 -11.44 11.78
C HIS A 52 8.30 -10.91 12.30
N THR A 53 8.55 -9.62 12.08
CA THR A 53 9.58 -8.90 12.82
C THR A 53 8.92 -8.15 13.98
N LYS A 54 9.71 -7.65 14.93
CA LYS A 54 9.17 -6.77 16.00
C LYS A 54 8.47 -5.51 15.47
N ASN A 55 8.57 -5.19 14.17
CA ASN A 55 8.28 -3.87 13.62
C ASN A 55 7.50 -3.86 12.29
N ILE A 56 7.22 -5.00 11.68
CA ILE A 56 6.51 -5.16 10.41
C ILE A 56 5.76 -6.49 10.49
N ASP A 57 4.48 -6.51 10.10
CA ASP A 57 3.66 -7.73 10.06
C ASP A 57 3.51 -8.32 8.63
N ALA A 58 3.77 -7.51 7.59
CA ALA A 58 3.75 -7.95 6.20
C ALA A 58 4.67 -7.09 5.33
N THR A 59 5.46 -7.75 4.47
CA THR A 59 6.20 -7.11 3.38
C THR A 59 5.61 -7.57 2.05
N PHE A 60 5.42 -6.65 1.10
CA PHE A 60 5.12 -7.01 -0.28
C PHE A 60 6.43 -7.03 -1.06
N THR A 61 6.71 -8.18 -1.67
CA THR A 61 7.86 -8.34 -2.55
C THR A 61 7.36 -8.60 -3.96
N GLU A 62 7.85 -7.84 -4.92
CA GLU A 62 7.50 -8.00 -6.33
C GLU A 62 8.11 -9.30 -6.88
N TYR A 63 7.26 -10.13 -7.45
CA TYR A 63 7.64 -11.40 -8.07
C TYR A 63 6.82 -11.59 -9.35
N SER A 64 7.47 -12.04 -10.42
CA SER A 64 6.83 -12.23 -11.74
C SER A 64 5.71 -13.28 -11.74
N ASP A 65 5.77 -14.22 -10.80
CA ASP A 65 4.78 -15.27 -10.57
C ASP A 65 3.79 -14.93 -9.43
N GLY A 66 3.84 -13.70 -8.92
CA GLY A 66 2.96 -13.19 -7.88
C GLY A 66 1.50 -13.01 -8.29
N VAL A 67 0.68 -12.53 -7.37
CA VAL A 67 -0.73 -12.16 -7.62
C VAL A 67 -0.82 -10.65 -7.79
N ASP A 68 -1.71 -10.22 -8.67
CA ASP A 68 -2.06 -8.81 -8.82
C ASP A 68 -2.62 -8.29 -7.49
N THR A 69 -1.89 -7.38 -6.86
CA THR A 69 -2.18 -6.89 -5.52
C THR A 69 -2.29 -5.37 -5.56
N PRO A 70 -3.41 -4.80 -5.10
CA PRO A 70 -3.56 -3.36 -5.03
C PRO A 70 -2.77 -2.80 -3.84
N LEU A 71 -1.90 -1.84 -4.14
CA LEU A 71 -1.05 -1.14 -3.17
C LEU A 71 -1.46 0.34 -3.11
N LEU A 72 -1.68 0.84 -1.89
CA LEU A 72 -1.87 2.25 -1.56
C LEU A 72 -0.53 2.84 -1.14
N LEU A 73 0.03 3.72 -1.96
CA LEU A 73 1.27 4.42 -1.67
C LEU A 73 0.97 5.68 -0.85
N ILE A 74 1.65 5.82 0.27
CA ILE A 74 1.51 6.95 1.20
C ILE A 74 2.89 7.56 1.53
N THR A 75 2.92 8.82 1.93
CA THR A 75 4.12 9.48 2.47
C THR A 75 3.76 10.31 3.70
N SER A 76 4.75 10.55 4.57
CA SER A 76 4.65 11.52 5.67
C SER A 76 5.51 12.76 5.47
N ASP A 77 6.17 12.88 4.31
CA ASP A 77 7.01 14.01 3.93
C ASP A 77 6.20 15.02 3.10
N PHE A 78 5.62 16.03 3.76
CA PHE A 78 4.80 17.09 3.15
C PHE A 78 4.90 18.42 3.90
#